data_AF-A0A9E4HDJ8-F1
#
_entry.id   AF-A0A9E4HDJ8-F1
#
_cell.length_a   1.000
_cell.length_b   1.000
_cell.length_c   1.000
_cell.angle_alpha   90.00
_cell.angle_beta   90.00
_cell.angle_gamma   90.00
#
_symmetry.space_group_name_H-M   'P 1'
#
loop_
_entity.id
_entity.type
_entity.pdbx_description
1 polymer ?
#
loop_
_entity_poly.entity_id
_entity_poly.type
_entity_poly.pdbx_seq_one_letter_code
_entity_poly.pdbx_strand_id
1 'polypeptide(L)' 'MPELDPPVAKRIPYESHLHDLILTDNYRWLREQRNPEVISYLEEENAYTEKMTAHTL' A
#
# COMPACT_ATOMS: atom_id res chain seq x y z
N MET A 1 -5.68 -5.91 23.61
CA MET A 1 -5.21 -4.87 22.67
C MET A 1 -6.39 -4.52 21.79
N PRO A 2 -6.63 -3.25 21.41
CA PRO A 2 -7.63 -2.97 20.39
C PRO A 2 -7.24 -3.77 19.13
N GLU A 3 -8.19 -4.49 18.53
CA GLU A 3 -8.05 -5.06 17.19
C GLU A 3 -7.97 -3.89 16.22
N LEU A 4 -6.74 -3.44 15.96
CA LEU A 4 -6.46 -2.52 14.89
C LEU A 4 -5.99 -3.38 13.72
N ASP A 5 -6.83 -3.53 12.71
CA ASP A 5 -6.44 -4.25 11.50
C ASP A 5 -5.52 -3.39 10.65
N PRO A 6 -4.45 -3.96 10.06
CA PRO A 6 -3.62 -3.24 9.12
C PRO A 6 -4.42 -2.87 7.86
N PRO A 7 -4.17 -1.71 7.25
CA PRO A 7 -4.79 -1.37 5.98
C PRO A 7 -4.38 -2.37 4.89
N VAL A 8 -5.31 -2.72 4.01
CA VAL A 8 -5.06 -3.71 2.95
C VAL A 8 -4.96 -3.00 1.61
N ALA A 9 -3.78 -3.03 1.00
CA ALA A 9 -3.56 -2.47 -0.33
C ALA A 9 -4.45 -3.14 -1.39
N LYS A 10 -5.07 -2.32 -2.25
CA LYS A 10 -5.78 -2.81 -3.42
C LYS A 10 -4.83 -3.57 -4.35
N ARG A 11 -5.29 -4.71 -4.86
CA ARG A 11 -4.58 -5.50 -5.88
C ARG A 11 -5.13 -5.14 -7.25
N ILE A 12 -4.36 -4.39 -8.02
CA ILE A 12 -4.69 -3.97 -9.38
C ILE A 12 -3.62 -4.55 -10.30
N PRO A 13 -3.89 -5.67 -11.00
CA PRO A 13 -2.90 -6.30 -11.87
C PRO A 13 -2.45 -5.33 -12.96
N TYR A 14 -1.15 -5.06 -13.01
CA TYR A 14 -0.52 -4.39 -14.13
C TYR A 14 0.52 -5.31 -14.76
N GLU A 15 0.38 -5.59 -16.05
CA GLU A 15 1.32 -6.42 -16.78
C GLU A 15 2.37 -5.55 -17.47
N SER A 16 3.64 -5.86 -17.22
CA SER A 16 4.78 -5.30 -17.94
C SER A 16 5.37 -6.38 -18.84
N HIS A 17 5.53 -6.08 -20.13
CA HIS A 17 6.17 -6.97 -21.08
C HIS A 17 7.66 -6.62 -21.18
N LEU A 18 8.53 -7.58 -20.88
CA LEU A 18 9.97 -7.45 -20.98
C LEU A 18 10.52 -8.59 -21.85
N HIS A 19 10.77 -8.27 -23.13
CA HIS A 19 11.13 -9.28 -24.14
C HIS A 19 10.10 -10.43 -24.12
N ASP A 20 10.56 -11.66 -23.86
CA ASP A 20 9.73 -12.86 -23.81
C ASP A 20 9.10 -13.13 -22.43
N LEU A 21 9.20 -12.17 -21.49
CA LEU A 21 8.66 -12.28 -20.13
C LEU A 21 7.49 -11.32 -19.91
N ILE A 22 6.47 -11.81 -19.20
CA ILE A 22 5.36 -11.01 -18.68
C ILE A 22 5.50 -10.96 -17.16
N LEU A 23 5.59 -9.74 -16.61
CA LEU A 23 5.67 -9.49 -15.18
C LEU A 23 4.37 -8.83 -14.71
N THR A 24 3.67 -9.47 -13.78
CA THR A 24 2.47 -8.90 -13.16
C THR A 24 2.82 -8.19 -11.86
N ASP A 25 2.65 -6.88 -11.83
CA ASP A 25 2.79 -6.03 -10.64
C ASP A 25 1.39 -5.61 -10.16
N ASN A 26 0.88 -6.27 -9.11
CA ASN A 26 -0.43 -5.97 -8.54
C ASN A 26 -0.50 -4.64 -7.78
N TYR A 27 0.64 -3.99 -7.52
CA TYR A 27 0.73 -2.83 -6.64
C TYR A 27 1.40 -1.64 -7.34
N ARG A 28 1.49 -1.68 -8.68
CA ARG A 28 2.12 -0.63 -9.46
C ARG A 28 1.51 0.76 -9.23
N TRP A 29 0.21 0.81 -8.94
CA TRP A 29 -0.52 2.04 -8.66
C TRP A 29 0.07 2.84 -7.48
N LEU A 30 0.71 2.17 -6.51
CA LEU A 30 1.41 2.84 -5.39
C LEU A 30 2.59 3.71 -5.81
N ARG A 31 3.08 3.57 -7.06
CA ARG A 31 4.17 4.41 -7.58
C ARG A 31 3.71 5.84 -7.90
N GLU A 32 2.42 6.06 -8.07
CA GLU A 32 1.87 7.37 -8.42
C GLU A 32 1.70 8.25 -7.19
N GLN A 33 2.78 8.89 -6.74
CA GLN A 33 2.80 9.66 -5.49
C GLN A 33 1.75 10.79 -5.38
N ARG A 34 1.26 11.30 -6.52
CA ARG A 34 0.23 12.37 -6.55
C ARG A 34 -1.20 11.83 -6.68
N ASN A 35 -1.36 10.52 -6.80
CA ASN A 35 -2.67 9.90 -6.91
C ASN A 35 -3.37 9.96 -5.53
N PRO A 36 -4.59 10.53 -5.44
CA PRO A 36 -5.32 10.63 -4.17
C PRO A 36 -5.53 9.28 -3.48
N GLU A 37 -5.69 8.19 -4.24
CA GLU A 37 -5.84 6.85 -3.66
C GLU A 37 -4.57 6.36 -2.98
N VAL A 38 -3.40 6.70 -3.53
CA VAL A 38 -2.10 6.37 -2.94
C VAL A 38 -1.90 7.16 -1.65
N ILE A 39 -2.22 8.46 -1.67
CA ILE A 39 -2.13 9.33 -0.50
C ILE A 39 -3.03 8.79 0.62
N SER A 40 -4.30 8.49 0.33
CA SER A 40 -5.25 7.92 1.30
C SER A 40 -4.73 6.63 1.94
N TYR A 41 -4.21 5.70 1.13
CA TYR A 41 -3.68 4.44 1.65
C TYR A 41 -2.45 4.65 2.55
N LEU A 42 -1.55 5.56 2.18
CA LEU A 42 -0.38 5.88 3.01
C LEU A 42 -0.75 6.56 4.33
N GLU A 43 -1.79 7.41 4.34
CA GLU A 43 -2.31 8.02 5.57
C GLU A 43 -2.91 6.96 6.51
N GLU A 44 -3.63 5.96 5.97
CA GLU A 44 -4.13 4.82 6.76
C GLU A 44 -2.99 3.99 7.37
N GLU A 45 -1.94 3.69 6.59
CA GLU A 45 -0.74 2.97 7.06
C GLU A 45 0.00 3.76 8.16
N ASN A 46 0.12 5.07 8.01
CA ASN A 46 0.73 5.94 9.02
C ASN A 46 -0.08 5.93 10.32
N ALA A 47 -1.41 6.09 10.22
CA ALA A 47 -2.29 6.07 11.40
C ALA A 47 -2.28 4.72 12.12
N TYR A 48 -2.18 3.61 11.38
CA TYR A 48 -1.98 2.28 11.94
C TYR A 48 -0.65 2.20 12.69
N THR A 49 0.44 2.64 12.06
CA THR A 49 1.79 2.61 12.64
C THR A 49 1.87 3.44 13.92
N GLU A 50 1.34 4.66 13.93
CA GLU A 50 1.30 5.53 15.12
C GLU A 50 0.61 4.84 16.29
N LYS A 51 -0.58 4.26 16.06
CA LYS A 51 -1.33 3.56 17.12
C LYS A 51 -0.61 2.33 17.62
N MET A 52 0.00 1.55 16.73
CA MET A 52 0.71 0.32 17.10
C MET A 52 2.04 0.59 17.81
N THR A 53 2.71 1.70 17.51
CA THR A 53 4.01 2.08 18.11
C THR A 53 3.88 3.01 19.31
N ALA A 54 2.68 3.52 19.60
CA ALA A 54 2.41 4.44 20.72
C ALA A 54 2.86 3.93 22.10
N HIS A 55 2.99 2.61 22.28
CA HIS A 55 3.43 1.99 23.54
C HIS A 55 4.95 1.93 23.71
N THR A 56 5.71 2.28 22.67
CA THR A 56 7.18 2.20 22.63
C THR A 56 7.84 3.57 22.85
N LEU A 57 7.06 4.65 22.84
CA LEU A 57 7.50 6.02 23.10
C LEU A 57 7.27 6.42 24.56
#